data_AF-A0A8J1TKT1-F1
#
_entry.id   AF-A0A8J1TKT1-F1
#
_cell.length_a   1.000
_cell.length_b   1.000
_cell.length_c   1.000
_cell.angle_alpha   90.00
_cell.angle_beta   90.00
_cell.angle_gamma   90.00
#
_symmetry.space_group_name_H-M   'P 1'
#
loop_
_entity.id
_entity.type
_entity.pdbx_description
1 polymer ?
#
loop_
_entity_poly.entity_id
_entity_poly.type
_entity_poly.pdbx_seq_one_letter_code
_entity_poly.pdbx_strand_id
1 'polypeptide(L)'
;MEHNNRMEIQRYISLCVGILGLVFCGIINGFNIYAVALKQTFNYTQTELEYITVSGIAGLELTSYLSGVVIDKYGPRSTCVIAAILSSSCFALEWMSTKFISFFTSRSWLICLIYFVGSAGCCFTYMASMSTIALNFEGKHQGKVVGFASAMFGGSPLIFALIYQVFFVQGHVTDEQNQNLGGFFIMLSIWAGCTGVLGAGFLKIVPPVETHIPLMCEGEHSKQNFDETNVTTNETAIDHDIEKGKCVTASDDNITNAKDNTLNDKTPLFQKESENNSLTTCSDEEKNMTCFRMVKTFKFHLLLWVVIIIKGIGLTSSANITTIAKSAHLEATSSALILIIPIADTLARSLGGIIPDFLKQRLPFISVSSVLVFASFLMMVAQMILIFFNQSFVALVCFSIMSSVSTGFIAVMTPITISEFFGMKEFSQKLGLLLTLNGLAAFLFAKVFGWIYENNSPRGSKDCFGEHCSRKTFIIMAIFALLSTLFSSALLKTRWKCYKNPKLNQR
;
A
#
# COMPACT_ATOMS: atom_id res chain seq x y z
N MET A 1 18.09 23.45 -16.52
CA MET A 1 17.27 24.01 -15.42
C MET A 1 15.77 23.98 -15.74
N GLU A 2 15.32 24.53 -16.88
CA GLU A 2 13.88 24.56 -17.22
C GLU A 2 13.21 23.17 -17.33
N HIS A 3 13.92 22.18 -17.89
CA HIS A 3 13.43 20.80 -17.98
C HIS A 3 13.20 20.17 -16.59
N ASN A 4 14.11 20.38 -15.64
CA ASN A 4 13.98 19.85 -14.28
C ASN A 4 12.80 20.49 -13.54
N ASN A 5 12.59 21.80 -13.67
CA ASN A 5 11.44 22.48 -13.07
C ASN A 5 10.11 21.96 -13.63
N ARG A 6 10.03 21.70 -14.95
CA ARG A 6 8.82 21.11 -15.55
C ARG A 6 8.52 19.71 -15.02
N MET A 7 9.55 18.88 -14.82
CA MET A 7 9.41 17.52 -14.28
C MET A 7 8.97 17.54 -12.80
N GLU A 8 9.50 18.45 -11.99
CA GLU A 8 9.04 18.64 -10.61
C GLU A 8 7.59 19.10 -10.53
N ILE A 9 7.20 20.09 -11.34
CA ILE A 9 5.80 20.56 -11.41
C ILE A 9 4.87 19.39 -11.76
N GLN A 10 5.25 18.53 -12.72
CA GLN A 10 4.46 17.35 -13.08
C GLN A 10 4.32 16.33 -11.94
N ARG A 11 5.36 16.14 -11.12
CA ARG A 11 5.29 15.26 -9.93
C ARG A 11 4.30 15.79 -8.90
N TYR A 12 4.32 17.10 -8.63
CA TYR A 12 3.38 17.72 -7.68
C TYR A 12 1.95 17.78 -8.21
N ILE A 13 1.75 18.02 -9.51
CA ILE A 13 0.42 17.91 -10.14
C ILE A 13 -0.11 16.48 -10.00
N SER A 14 0.72 15.47 -10.29
CA SER A 14 0.35 14.06 -10.13
C SER A 14 0.02 13.72 -8.67
N LEU A 15 0.72 14.32 -7.71
CA LEU A 15 0.44 14.17 -6.29
C LEU A 15 -0.94 14.73 -5.93
N CYS A 16 -1.25 15.96 -6.32
CA CYS A 16 -2.53 16.59 -6.03
C CYS A 16 -3.71 15.82 -6.64
N VAL A 17 -3.60 15.42 -7.91
CA VAL A 17 -4.63 14.64 -8.60
C VAL A 17 -4.77 13.24 -8.00
N GLY A 18 -3.64 12.60 -7.65
CA GLY A 18 -3.65 11.32 -6.96
C GLY A 18 -4.32 11.40 -5.59
N ILE A 19 -4.09 12.47 -4.81
CA ILE A 19 -4.78 12.69 -3.53
C ILE A 19 -6.29 12.82 -3.73
N LEU A 20 -6.74 13.58 -4.73
CA LEU A 20 -8.18 13.69 -5.04
C LEU A 20 -8.80 12.33 -5.40
N GLY A 21 -8.07 11.51 -6.17
CA GLY A 21 -8.48 10.13 -6.47
C GLY A 21 -8.54 9.22 -5.25
N LEU A 22 -7.58 9.36 -4.32
CA LEU A 22 -7.53 8.61 -3.06
C LEU A 22 -8.64 9.02 -2.10
N VAL A 23 -8.95 10.31 -2.00
CA VAL A 23 -10.10 10.79 -1.22
C VAL A 23 -11.37 10.18 -1.80
N PHE A 24 -11.59 10.25 -3.12
CA PHE A 24 -12.77 9.64 -3.73
C PHE A 24 -12.87 8.14 -3.46
N CYS A 25 -11.82 7.37 -3.75
CA CYS A 25 -11.83 5.91 -3.57
C CYS A 25 -12.12 5.51 -2.12
N GLY A 26 -11.73 6.32 -1.12
CA GLY A 26 -11.94 6.00 0.29
C GLY A 26 -13.41 5.90 0.72
N ILE A 27 -14.37 6.36 -0.09
CA ILE A 27 -15.82 6.22 0.18
C ILE A 27 -16.25 4.77 0.37
N ILE A 28 -15.53 3.81 -0.21
CA ILE A 28 -15.81 2.38 -0.05
C ILE A 28 -15.73 1.91 1.42
N ASN A 29 -14.92 2.58 2.24
CA ASN A 29 -14.83 2.31 3.68
C ASN A 29 -15.91 3.06 4.48
N GLY A 30 -16.67 3.93 3.81
CA GLY A 30 -17.74 4.76 4.36
C GLY A 30 -19.14 4.18 4.16
N PHE A 31 -19.30 2.89 3.84
CA PHE A 31 -20.62 2.28 3.64
C PHE A 31 -21.58 2.55 4.81
N ASN A 32 -21.08 2.52 6.04
CA ASN A 32 -21.85 2.80 7.25
C ASN A 32 -22.50 4.20 7.29
N ILE A 33 -22.04 5.16 6.48
CA ILE A 33 -22.60 6.52 6.42
C ILE A 33 -24.06 6.49 5.97
N TYR A 34 -24.38 5.64 4.99
CA TYR A 34 -25.70 5.57 4.35
C TYR A 34 -26.31 4.17 4.42
N ALA A 35 -25.67 3.20 5.08
CA ALA A 35 -26.12 1.82 5.19
C ALA A 35 -27.56 1.70 5.74
N VAL A 36 -27.90 2.50 6.76
CA VAL A 36 -29.24 2.45 7.37
C VAL A 36 -30.30 3.08 6.45
N ALA A 37 -29.96 4.21 5.81
CA ALA A 37 -30.82 4.82 4.79
C ALA A 37 -31.09 3.86 3.63
N LEU A 38 -30.05 3.16 3.14
CA LEU A 38 -30.17 2.12 2.11
C LEU A 38 -31.09 0.99 2.56
N LYS A 39 -30.91 0.50 3.79
CA LYS A 39 -31.74 -0.56 4.37
C LYS A 39 -33.22 -0.19 4.42
N GLN A 40 -33.54 1.02 4.91
CA GLN A 40 -34.91 1.51 5.02
C GLN A 40 -35.54 1.82 3.66
N THR A 41 -34.77 2.40 2.73
CA THR A 41 -35.25 2.75 1.38
C THR A 41 -35.69 1.52 0.59
N PHE A 42 -34.90 0.44 0.63
CA PHE A 42 -35.16 -0.77 -0.15
C PHE A 42 -35.86 -1.88 0.63
N ASN A 43 -36.17 -1.68 1.92
CA ASN A 43 -36.67 -2.69 2.85
C ASN A 43 -35.80 -3.96 2.91
N TYR A 44 -34.48 -3.78 2.92
CA TYR A 44 -33.54 -4.90 2.98
C TYR A 44 -33.43 -5.48 4.39
N THR A 45 -33.23 -6.79 4.43
CA THR A 45 -32.84 -7.49 5.65
C THR A 45 -31.38 -7.15 6.03
N GLN A 46 -31.01 -7.38 7.29
CA GLN A 46 -29.63 -7.17 7.73
C GLN A 46 -28.63 -8.03 6.93
N THR A 47 -29.01 -9.28 6.64
CA THR A 47 -28.21 -10.22 5.87
C THR A 47 -27.99 -9.75 4.43
N GLU A 48 -29.01 -9.16 3.79
CA GLU A 48 -28.84 -8.59 2.44
C GLU A 48 -27.89 -7.40 2.43
N LEU A 49 -27.96 -6.53 3.45
CA LEU A 49 -27.04 -5.40 3.60
C LEU A 49 -25.59 -5.86 3.82
N GLU A 50 -25.40 -6.95 4.58
CA GLU A 50 -24.11 -7.59 4.77
C GLU A 50 -23.57 -8.17 3.45
N TYR A 51 -24.41 -8.83 2.64
CA TYR A 51 -23.98 -9.31 1.31
C TYR A 51 -23.58 -8.18 0.37
N ILE A 52 -24.28 -7.03 0.40
CA ILE A 52 -23.89 -5.84 -0.37
C ILE A 52 -22.52 -5.34 0.09
N THR A 53 -22.31 -5.21 1.41
CA THR A 53 -21.04 -4.77 2.00
C THR A 53 -19.88 -5.69 1.62
N VAL A 54 -20.07 -7.01 1.76
CA VAL A 54 -19.12 -8.06 1.38
C VAL A 54 -18.78 -8.00 -0.11
N SER A 55 -19.78 -7.78 -0.96
CA SER A 55 -19.60 -7.66 -2.41
C SER A 55 -18.76 -6.43 -2.78
N GLY A 56 -18.98 -5.29 -2.11
CA GLY A 56 -18.15 -4.11 -2.27
C GLY A 56 -16.68 -4.35 -1.89
N ILE A 57 -16.42 -4.97 -0.73
CA ILE A 57 -15.06 -5.32 -0.28
C ILE A 57 -14.42 -6.31 -1.26
N ALA A 58 -15.18 -7.30 -1.76
CA ALA A 58 -14.68 -8.27 -2.73
C ALA A 58 -14.29 -7.59 -4.04
N GLY A 59 -15.09 -6.64 -4.51
CA GLY A 59 -14.81 -5.84 -5.70
C GLY A 59 -13.49 -5.08 -5.59
N LEU A 60 -13.25 -4.43 -4.46
CA LEU A 60 -12.00 -3.71 -4.20
C LEU A 60 -10.80 -4.66 -4.17
N GLU A 61 -10.84 -5.67 -3.32
CA GLU A 61 -9.65 -6.47 -3.03
C GLU A 61 -9.34 -7.45 -4.17
N LEU A 62 -10.35 -8.15 -4.74
CA LEU A 62 -10.12 -9.14 -5.80
C LEU A 62 -9.63 -8.53 -7.11
N THR A 63 -9.93 -7.25 -7.36
CA THR A 63 -9.48 -6.55 -8.57
C THR A 63 -8.16 -5.80 -8.38
N SER A 64 -7.55 -5.84 -7.19
CA SER A 64 -6.29 -5.15 -6.90
C SER A 64 -5.12 -5.67 -7.75
N TYR A 65 -5.00 -6.98 -7.95
CA TYR A 65 -3.97 -7.54 -8.83
C TYR A 65 -4.21 -7.15 -10.29
N LEU A 66 -5.46 -7.23 -10.76
CA LEU A 66 -5.82 -6.89 -12.13
C LEU A 66 -5.51 -5.42 -12.45
N SER A 67 -5.92 -4.50 -11.58
CA SER A 67 -5.61 -3.08 -11.74
C SER A 67 -4.10 -2.82 -11.71
N GLY A 68 -3.35 -3.55 -10.88
CA GLY A 68 -1.89 -3.55 -10.88
C GLY A 68 -1.26 -4.01 -12.21
N VAL A 69 -1.82 -5.05 -12.84
CA VAL A 69 -1.38 -5.50 -14.18
C VAL A 69 -1.68 -4.43 -15.25
N VAL A 70 -2.85 -3.81 -15.18
CA VAL A 70 -3.27 -2.81 -16.17
C VAL A 70 -2.39 -1.56 -16.11
N ILE A 71 -2.10 -1.03 -14.91
CA ILE A 71 -1.23 0.15 -14.78
C ILE A 71 0.21 -0.13 -15.22
N ASP A 72 0.78 -1.29 -14.86
CA ASP A 72 2.17 -1.59 -15.20
C ASP A 72 2.34 -1.89 -16.72
N LYS A 73 1.29 -2.36 -17.40
CA LYS A 73 1.32 -2.64 -18.86
C LYS A 73 0.87 -1.48 -19.74
N TYR A 74 -0.20 -0.79 -19.35
CA TYR A 74 -0.88 0.22 -20.16
C TYR A 74 -0.76 1.65 -19.60
N GLY A 75 -0.07 1.80 -18.47
CA GLY A 75 0.17 3.08 -17.80
C GLY A 75 -1.03 3.61 -16.99
N PRO A 76 -0.80 4.67 -16.19
CA PRO A 76 -1.82 5.24 -15.29
C PRO A 76 -3.02 5.84 -16.03
N ARG A 77 -2.83 6.37 -17.24
CA ARG A 77 -3.91 7.03 -17.99
C ARG A 77 -5.04 6.06 -18.35
N SER A 78 -4.67 4.91 -18.92
CA SER A 78 -5.61 3.85 -19.30
C SER A 78 -6.36 3.32 -18.07
N THR A 79 -5.63 3.14 -16.96
CA THR A 79 -6.20 2.73 -15.67
C THR A 79 -7.23 3.73 -15.16
N CYS A 80 -6.97 5.04 -15.24
CA CYS A 80 -7.92 6.08 -14.84
C CYS A 80 -9.16 6.13 -15.74
N VAL A 81 -9.04 5.91 -17.05
CA VAL A 81 -10.20 5.84 -17.96
C VAL A 81 -11.08 4.65 -17.62
N ILE A 82 -10.49 3.47 -17.40
CA ILE A 82 -11.23 2.28 -16.95
C ILE A 82 -11.92 2.55 -15.61
N ALA A 83 -11.21 3.16 -14.67
CA ALA A 83 -11.75 3.54 -13.37
C ALA A 83 -12.94 4.49 -13.51
N ALA A 84 -12.83 5.53 -14.33
CA ALA A 84 -13.87 6.52 -14.58
C ALA A 84 -15.14 5.86 -15.09
N ILE A 85 -15.02 4.99 -16.10
CA ILE A 85 -16.15 4.30 -16.71
C ILE A 85 -16.82 3.38 -15.69
N LEU A 86 -16.04 2.52 -15.01
CA LEU A 86 -16.58 1.56 -14.04
C LEU A 86 -17.25 2.26 -12.86
N SER A 87 -16.53 3.15 -12.17
CA SER A 87 -17.05 3.78 -10.95
C SER A 87 -18.21 4.75 -11.24
N SER A 88 -18.10 5.62 -12.24
CA SER A 88 -19.17 6.59 -12.55
C SER A 88 -20.45 5.90 -13.01
N SER A 89 -20.33 4.88 -13.86
CA SER A 89 -21.50 4.12 -14.35
C SER A 89 -22.16 3.36 -13.20
N CYS A 90 -21.39 2.76 -12.29
CA CYS A 90 -21.95 2.07 -11.13
C CYS A 90 -22.65 3.02 -10.16
N PHE A 91 -22.06 4.16 -9.80
CA PHE A 91 -22.73 5.15 -8.95
C PHE A 91 -23.96 5.77 -9.65
N ALA A 92 -23.96 5.87 -10.98
CA ALA A 92 -25.15 6.27 -11.74
C ALA A 92 -26.26 5.18 -11.70
N LEU A 93 -25.88 3.89 -11.72
CA LEU A 93 -26.81 2.78 -11.54
C LEU A 93 -27.35 2.73 -10.09
N GLU A 94 -26.55 3.09 -9.09
CA GLU A 94 -27.02 3.25 -7.71
C GLU A 94 -28.00 4.43 -7.59
N TRP A 95 -27.72 5.56 -8.24
CA TRP A 95 -28.70 6.64 -8.34
C TRP A 95 -29.99 6.17 -9.01
N MET A 96 -29.89 5.43 -10.12
CA MET A 96 -31.05 4.87 -10.81
C MET A 96 -31.83 3.88 -9.92
N SER A 97 -31.16 3.09 -9.09
CA SER A 97 -31.83 2.13 -8.21
C SER A 97 -32.75 2.82 -7.20
N THR A 98 -32.38 4.03 -6.74
CA THR A 98 -33.26 4.85 -5.87
C THR A 98 -34.52 5.36 -6.56
N LYS A 99 -34.57 5.34 -7.90
CA LYS A 99 -35.78 5.69 -8.69
C LYS A 99 -36.66 4.48 -9.00
N PHE A 100 -36.09 3.28 -8.99
CA PHE A 100 -36.78 2.02 -9.32
C PHE A 100 -36.77 1.04 -8.12
N ILE A 101 -37.14 1.53 -6.94
CA ILE A 101 -37.04 0.79 -5.67
C ILE A 101 -37.69 -0.60 -5.75
N SER A 102 -38.93 -0.68 -6.25
CA SER A 102 -39.68 -1.96 -6.34
C SER A 102 -38.97 -3.03 -7.17
N PHE A 103 -38.19 -2.64 -8.19
CA PHE A 103 -37.43 -3.58 -9.01
C PHE A 103 -36.22 -4.16 -8.27
N PHE A 104 -35.52 -3.32 -7.49
CA PHE A 104 -34.29 -3.68 -6.78
C PHE A 104 -34.53 -4.30 -5.40
N THR A 105 -35.68 -4.02 -4.76
CA THR A 105 -36.07 -4.66 -3.50
C THR A 105 -36.14 -6.18 -3.64
N SER A 106 -36.77 -6.71 -4.68
CA SER A 106 -36.85 -8.18 -4.91
C SER A 106 -35.56 -8.79 -5.48
N ARG A 107 -34.55 -7.98 -5.83
CA ARG A 107 -33.34 -8.40 -6.56
C ARG A 107 -32.08 -7.83 -5.91
N SER A 108 -31.91 -8.05 -4.62
CA SER A 108 -30.74 -7.59 -3.85
C SER A 108 -29.39 -8.03 -4.45
N TRP A 109 -29.34 -9.18 -5.14
CA TRP A 109 -28.15 -9.64 -5.86
C TRP A 109 -27.66 -8.68 -6.97
N LEU A 110 -28.56 -7.90 -7.60
CA LEU A 110 -28.17 -6.88 -8.58
C LEU A 110 -27.45 -5.72 -7.90
N ILE A 111 -27.91 -5.29 -6.72
CA ILE A 111 -27.22 -4.27 -5.94
C ILE A 111 -25.84 -4.79 -5.52
N CYS A 112 -25.72 -6.05 -5.08
CA CYS A 112 -24.43 -6.66 -4.80
C CYS A 112 -23.47 -6.58 -5.99
N LEU A 113 -23.94 -6.88 -7.21
CA LEU A 113 -23.14 -6.79 -8.43
C LEU A 113 -22.73 -5.34 -8.74
N ILE A 114 -23.64 -4.38 -8.58
CA ILE A 114 -23.34 -2.95 -8.79
C ILE A 114 -22.25 -2.49 -7.83
N TYR A 115 -22.36 -2.83 -6.54
CA TYR A 115 -21.35 -2.50 -5.52
C TYR A 115 -20.00 -3.17 -5.77
N PHE A 116 -20.00 -4.42 -6.24
CA PHE A 116 -18.78 -5.12 -6.63
C PHE A 116 -18.05 -4.39 -7.77
N VAL A 117 -18.76 -4.05 -8.84
CA VAL A 117 -18.17 -3.36 -10.00
C VAL A 117 -17.79 -1.92 -9.67
N GLY A 118 -18.58 -1.21 -8.87
CA GLY A 118 -18.28 0.14 -8.42
C GLY A 118 -17.02 0.20 -7.57
N SER A 119 -16.90 -0.70 -6.59
CA SER A 119 -15.69 -0.83 -5.77
C SER A 119 -14.48 -1.31 -6.56
N ALA A 120 -14.67 -2.13 -7.59
CA ALA A 120 -13.60 -2.44 -8.54
C ALA A 120 -13.12 -1.17 -9.26
N GLY A 121 -14.02 -0.32 -9.77
CA GLY A 121 -13.64 0.97 -10.35
C GLY A 121 -12.87 1.88 -9.39
N CYS A 122 -13.28 1.93 -8.12
CA CYS A 122 -12.55 2.62 -7.05
C CYS A 122 -11.13 2.04 -6.88
N CYS A 123 -10.98 0.71 -6.90
CA CYS A 123 -9.67 0.05 -6.84
C CYS A 123 -8.70 0.50 -7.94
N PHE A 124 -9.17 0.61 -9.18
CA PHE A 124 -8.35 1.13 -10.29
C PHE A 124 -7.89 2.56 -10.02
N THR A 125 -8.76 3.41 -9.45
CA THR A 125 -8.39 4.78 -9.03
C THR A 125 -7.33 4.76 -7.93
N TYR A 126 -7.50 3.91 -6.92
CA TYR A 126 -6.54 3.74 -5.82
C TYR A 126 -5.17 3.30 -6.35
N MET A 127 -5.12 2.27 -7.19
CA MET A 127 -3.87 1.75 -7.73
C MET A 127 -3.20 2.76 -8.67
N ALA A 128 -3.96 3.43 -9.54
CA ALA A 128 -3.44 4.52 -10.39
C ALA A 128 -2.78 5.63 -9.55
N SER A 129 -3.46 6.06 -8.48
CA SER A 129 -3.01 7.16 -7.64
C SER A 129 -1.84 6.76 -6.75
N MET A 130 -1.98 5.66 -6.00
CA MET A 130 -0.99 5.21 -5.02
C MET A 130 0.31 4.76 -5.68
N SER A 131 0.24 3.98 -6.77
CA SER A 131 1.43 3.57 -7.49
C SER A 131 2.16 4.75 -8.14
N THR A 132 1.43 5.69 -8.75
CA THR A 132 2.05 6.88 -9.35
C THR A 132 2.74 7.74 -8.31
N ILE A 133 2.11 7.95 -7.15
CA ILE A 133 2.72 8.69 -6.03
C ILE A 133 3.99 7.97 -5.53
N ALA A 134 3.92 6.65 -5.32
CA ALA A 134 5.06 5.86 -4.86
C ALA A 134 6.23 5.87 -5.85
N LEU A 135 5.94 5.80 -7.15
CA LEU A 135 6.94 5.84 -8.23
C LEU A 135 7.56 7.23 -8.45
N ASN A 136 6.78 8.31 -8.28
CA ASN A 136 7.27 9.67 -8.50
C ASN A 136 8.14 10.21 -7.36
N PHE A 137 7.96 9.69 -6.13
CA PHE A 137 8.64 10.16 -4.92
C PHE A 137 9.54 9.07 -4.31
N GLU A 138 10.33 8.37 -5.12
CA GLU A 138 11.31 7.39 -4.64
C GLU A 138 12.41 8.05 -3.76
N GLY A 139 12.87 7.35 -2.73
CA GLY A 139 14.01 7.78 -1.90
C GLY A 139 13.62 8.51 -0.62
N LYS A 140 14.26 9.67 -0.33
CA LYS A 140 14.26 10.29 1.01
C LYS A 140 12.90 10.79 1.51
N HIS A 141 11.94 11.03 0.61
CA HIS A 141 10.61 11.57 0.93
C HIS A 141 9.46 10.59 0.69
N GLN A 142 9.76 9.36 0.26
CA GLN A 142 8.75 8.38 -0.11
C GLN A 142 7.79 8.08 1.04
N GLY A 143 8.33 7.86 2.26
CA GLY A 143 7.54 7.53 3.44
C GLY A 143 6.52 8.63 3.79
N LYS A 144 6.98 9.89 3.85
CA LYS A 144 6.10 11.05 4.13
C LYS A 144 4.98 11.21 3.11
N VAL A 145 5.29 11.15 1.81
CA VAL A 145 4.30 11.38 0.76
C VAL A 145 3.29 10.24 0.69
N VAL A 146 3.77 8.98 0.73
CA VAL A 146 2.90 7.79 0.75
C VAL A 146 2.04 7.74 2.01
N GLY A 147 2.59 8.09 3.17
CA GLY A 147 1.85 8.18 4.43
C GLY A 147 0.73 9.21 4.40
N PHE A 148 1.01 10.42 3.90
CA PHE A 148 0.00 11.45 3.73
C PHE A 148 -1.09 11.05 2.72
N ALA A 149 -0.70 10.50 1.57
CA ALA A 149 -1.64 10.00 0.56
C ALA A 149 -2.54 8.89 1.12
N SER A 150 -1.97 7.95 1.87
CA SER A 150 -2.69 6.86 2.54
C SER A 150 -3.64 7.38 3.64
N ALA A 151 -3.24 8.43 4.36
CA ALA A 151 -4.10 9.10 5.34
C ALA A 151 -5.32 9.75 4.69
N MET A 152 -5.17 10.39 3.52
CA MET A 152 -6.31 10.96 2.78
C MET A 152 -7.31 9.89 2.33
N PHE A 153 -6.81 8.70 1.94
CA PHE A 153 -7.67 7.54 1.68
C PHE A 153 -8.38 7.04 2.95
N GLY A 154 -7.71 7.05 4.11
CA GLY A 154 -8.27 6.60 5.40
C GLY A 154 -9.26 7.58 6.02
N GLY A 155 -9.05 8.88 5.83
CA GLY A 155 -9.91 9.94 6.35
C GLY A 155 -11.10 10.27 5.46
N SER A 156 -11.14 9.73 4.24
CA SER A 156 -12.23 9.92 3.28
C SER A 156 -13.63 9.63 3.84
N PRO A 157 -13.87 8.53 4.60
CA PRO A 157 -15.16 8.30 5.22
C PRO A 157 -15.63 9.46 6.11
N LEU A 158 -14.74 10.15 6.82
CA LEU A 158 -15.10 11.31 7.63
C LEU A 158 -15.51 12.49 6.76
N ILE A 159 -14.80 12.73 5.65
CA ILE A 159 -15.12 13.78 4.68
C ILE A 159 -16.50 13.53 4.07
N PHE A 160 -16.76 12.32 3.59
CA PHE A 160 -18.06 11.98 3.01
C PHE A 160 -19.17 11.90 4.04
N ALA A 161 -18.89 11.52 5.29
CA ALA A 161 -19.87 11.55 6.38
C ALA A 161 -20.32 13.00 6.62
N LEU A 162 -19.39 13.95 6.68
CA LEU A 162 -19.72 15.38 6.82
C LEU A 162 -20.53 15.89 5.64
N ILE A 163 -20.14 15.55 4.41
CA ILE A 163 -20.89 15.93 3.20
C ILE A 163 -22.31 15.35 3.24
N TYR A 164 -22.45 14.06 3.58
CA TYR A 164 -23.74 13.39 3.70
C TYR A 164 -24.64 14.06 4.75
N GLN A 165 -24.10 14.32 5.94
CA GLN A 165 -24.82 14.95 7.05
C GLN A 165 -25.27 16.38 6.71
N VAL A 166 -24.43 17.18 6.07
CA VAL A 166 -24.75 18.58 5.76
C VAL A 166 -25.74 18.72 4.59
N PHE A 167 -25.56 17.94 3.52
CA PHE A 167 -26.29 18.16 2.26
C PHE A 167 -27.42 17.15 1.99
N PHE A 168 -27.32 15.93 2.52
CA PHE A 168 -28.18 14.82 2.11
C PHE A 168 -29.07 14.26 3.22
N VAL A 169 -28.77 14.52 4.50
CA VAL A 169 -29.66 14.16 5.61
C VAL A 169 -30.91 15.06 5.66
N GLN A 170 -30.82 16.33 5.22
CA GLN A 170 -31.96 17.26 5.13
C GLN A 170 -32.79 17.39 6.43
N GLY A 171 -32.16 17.24 7.60
CA GLY A 171 -32.83 17.29 8.90
C GLY A 171 -33.48 15.97 9.35
N HIS A 172 -33.49 14.94 8.50
CA HIS A 172 -34.02 13.61 8.79
C HIS A 172 -33.01 12.73 9.54
N VAL A 173 -32.63 13.14 10.75
CA VAL A 173 -31.63 12.42 11.57
C VAL A 173 -32.15 11.08 12.09
N THR A 174 -33.46 10.98 12.37
CA THR A 174 -34.11 9.78 12.93
C THR A 174 -34.95 9.01 11.89
N ASP A 175 -35.11 9.57 10.70
CA ASP A 175 -35.99 9.07 9.65
C ASP A 175 -35.18 8.87 8.36
N GLU A 176 -34.29 7.88 8.38
CA GLU A 176 -33.25 7.72 7.36
C GLU A 176 -33.82 7.37 5.98
N GLN A 177 -35.06 6.87 5.92
CA GLN A 177 -35.79 6.61 4.68
C GLN A 177 -36.05 7.87 3.86
N ASN A 178 -36.23 9.02 4.51
CA ASN A 178 -36.50 10.30 3.85
C ASN A 178 -35.24 11.11 3.53
N GLN A 179 -34.06 10.56 3.80
CA GLN A 179 -32.79 11.18 3.41
C GLN A 179 -32.62 11.14 1.88
N ASN A 180 -31.89 12.11 1.34
CA ASN A 180 -31.64 12.22 -0.10
C ASN A 180 -30.51 11.27 -0.56
N LEU A 181 -30.74 9.97 -0.42
CA LEU A 181 -29.81 8.91 -0.80
C LEU A 181 -29.45 8.96 -2.29
N GLY A 182 -30.46 9.18 -3.16
CA GLY A 182 -30.23 9.31 -4.60
C GLY A 182 -29.32 10.50 -4.93
N GLY A 183 -29.55 11.66 -4.30
CA GLY A 183 -28.69 12.83 -4.46
C GLY A 183 -27.23 12.55 -4.12
N PHE A 184 -26.99 11.74 -3.09
CA PHE A 184 -25.65 11.35 -2.69
C PHE A 184 -24.98 10.47 -3.76
N PHE A 185 -25.68 9.47 -4.30
CA PHE A 185 -25.12 8.60 -5.34
C PHE A 185 -24.81 9.33 -6.65
N ILE A 186 -25.65 10.29 -7.08
CA ILE A 186 -25.34 11.07 -8.29
C ILE A 186 -24.13 12.00 -8.07
N MET A 187 -23.98 12.57 -6.87
CA MET A 187 -22.78 13.33 -6.52
C MET A 187 -21.52 12.45 -6.59
N LEU A 188 -21.59 11.21 -6.06
CA LEU A 188 -20.49 10.25 -6.15
C LEU A 188 -20.17 9.89 -7.61
N SER A 189 -21.18 9.70 -8.46
CA SER A 189 -20.98 9.43 -9.89
C SER A 189 -20.26 10.57 -10.61
N ILE A 190 -20.65 11.83 -10.35
CA ILE A 190 -19.98 13.01 -10.92
C ILE A 190 -18.55 13.11 -10.40
N TRP A 191 -18.34 12.91 -9.10
CA TRP A 191 -17.01 12.95 -8.50
C TRP A 191 -16.10 11.87 -9.12
N ALA A 192 -16.60 10.65 -9.26
CA ALA A 192 -15.91 9.53 -9.91
C ALA A 192 -15.46 9.88 -11.33
N GLY A 193 -16.36 10.48 -12.12
CA GLY A 193 -16.06 10.89 -13.49
C GLY A 193 -14.99 11.98 -13.53
N CYS A 194 -15.13 13.00 -12.69
CA CYS A 194 -14.18 14.11 -12.59
C CYS A 194 -12.78 13.63 -12.18
N THR A 195 -12.66 12.80 -11.14
CA THR A 195 -11.35 12.28 -10.70
C THR A 195 -10.73 11.35 -11.74
N GLY A 196 -11.54 10.56 -12.44
CA GLY A 196 -11.11 9.72 -13.54
C GLY A 196 -10.57 10.53 -14.74
N VAL A 197 -11.27 11.59 -15.16
CA VAL A 197 -10.84 12.48 -16.26
C VAL A 197 -9.57 13.24 -15.88
N LEU A 198 -9.53 13.83 -14.68
CA LEU A 198 -8.33 14.50 -14.17
C LEU A 198 -7.16 13.52 -14.09
N GLY A 199 -7.40 12.31 -13.60
CA GLY A 199 -6.40 11.26 -13.54
C GLY A 199 -5.86 10.89 -14.92
N ALA A 200 -6.72 10.69 -15.91
CA ALA A 200 -6.32 10.35 -17.28
C ALA A 200 -5.45 11.45 -17.93
N GLY A 201 -5.71 12.73 -17.62
CA GLY A 201 -4.92 13.85 -18.14
C GLY A 201 -3.60 14.08 -17.40
N PHE A 202 -3.61 13.97 -16.08
CA PHE A 202 -2.57 14.53 -15.21
C PHE A 202 -1.77 13.51 -14.38
N LEU A 203 -2.28 12.29 -14.13
CA LEU A 203 -1.47 11.24 -13.48
C LEU A 203 -0.42 10.73 -14.47
N LYS A 204 0.84 11.10 -14.23
CA LYS A 204 1.98 10.67 -15.03
C LYS A 204 3.08 10.17 -14.12
N ILE A 205 3.63 9.00 -14.48
CA ILE A 205 4.86 8.48 -13.87
C ILE A 205 6.02 9.23 -14.53
N VAL A 206 6.79 9.94 -13.73
CA VAL A 206 7.90 10.79 -14.15
C VAL A 206 9.20 10.03 -13.84
N PRO A 207 10.06 9.72 -14.83
CA PRO A 207 11.31 9.02 -14.57
C PRO A 207 12.22 9.78 -13.58
N PRO A 208 13.10 9.07 -12.86
CA PRO A 208 14.11 9.70 -12.02
C PRO A 208 15.02 10.60 -12.89
N VAL A 209 15.44 11.73 -12.33
CA VAL A 209 16.39 12.61 -13.01
C VAL A 209 17.76 11.93 -12.91
N GLU A 210 18.32 11.48 -14.03
CA GLU A 210 19.70 11.01 -14.07
C GLU A 210 20.63 12.19 -13.76
N THR A 211 21.13 12.26 -12.53
CA THR A 211 22.35 13.03 -12.25
C THR A 211 23.50 12.28 -12.92
N HIS A 212 23.93 12.74 -14.09
CA HIS A 212 25.23 12.33 -14.62
C HIS A 212 26.29 12.64 -13.56
N ILE A 213 26.74 11.61 -12.85
CA ILE A 213 27.97 11.67 -12.08
C ILE A 213 29.06 11.64 -13.15
N PRO A 214 29.84 12.71 -13.39
CA PRO A 214 30.97 12.61 -14.28
C PRO A 214 31.89 11.53 -13.69
N LEU A 215 32.15 10.49 -14.49
CA LEU A 215 33.17 9.49 -14.22
C LEU A 215 34.45 10.23 -13.84
N MET A 216 34.80 10.23 -12.56
CA MET A 216 36.18 10.49 -12.16
C MET A 216 36.94 9.27 -12.69
N CYS A 217 37.69 9.46 -13.78
CA CYS A 217 38.63 8.46 -14.25
C CYS A 217 39.58 8.13 -13.10
N GLU A 218 39.41 6.94 -12.53
CA GLU A 218 40.29 6.39 -11.51
C GLU A 218 41.62 6.09 -12.23
N GLY A 219 42.61 6.95 -11.98
CA GLY A 219 43.94 6.84 -12.57
C GLY A 219 44.55 5.50 -12.22
N GLU A 220 45.11 4.83 -13.23
CA GLU A 220 45.83 3.57 -13.12
C GLU A 220 46.86 3.63 -11.99
N HIS A 221 46.64 2.84 -10.94
CA HIS A 221 47.71 2.48 -10.01
C HIS A 221 48.70 1.58 -10.74
N SER A 222 49.67 2.20 -11.41
CA SER A 222 50.89 1.54 -11.87
C SER A 222 51.61 0.91 -10.69
N LYS A 223 51.63 -0.42 -10.66
CA LYS A 223 52.50 -1.22 -9.79
C LYS A 223 53.96 -0.89 -10.14
N GLN A 224 54.68 -0.22 -9.25
CA GLN A 224 56.13 -0.22 -9.27
C GLN A 224 56.65 -1.14 -8.17
N ASN A 225 57.30 -2.21 -8.62
CA ASN A 225 58.12 -3.10 -7.82
C ASN A 225 59.18 -2.30 -7.08
N PHE A 226 59.29 -2.52 -5.77
CA PHE A 226 60.41 -2.09 -4.96
C PHE A 226 61.47 -3.19 -5.02
N ASP A 227 62.59 -2.92 -5.70
CA ASP A 227 63.85 -3.64 -5.53
C ASP A 227 64.90 -2.65 -4.98
N GLU A 228 65.69 -3.15 -4.03
CA GLU A 228 66.71 -2.45 -3.25
C GLU A 228 67.86 -1.91 -4.11
N THR A 229 68.37 -0.70 -3.80
CA THR A 229 69.67 -0.46 -3.13
C THR A 229 70.27 0.93 -3.44
N ASN A 230 70.82 1.50 -2.37
CA ASN A 230 72.02 2.34 -2.29
C ASN A 230 72.00 3.88 -2.53
N VAL A 231 72.20 4.57 -1.39
CA VAL A 231 73.36 5.46 -1.11
C VAL A 231 73.22 6.98 -1.37
N THR A 232 73.10 7.66 -0.21
CA THR A 232 73.70 8.93 0.27
C THR A 232 73.21 10.32 -0.18
N THR A 233 72.80 11.04 0.89
CA THR A 233 73.23 12.39 1.34
C THR A 233 72.53 13.66 0.84
N ASN A 234 72.08 14.41 1.85
CA ASN A 234 72.07 15.86 2.05
C ASN A 234 70.75 16.65 1.85
N GLU A 235 70.18 16.99 3.01
CA GLU A 235 69.84 18.34 3.52
C GLU A 235 68.88 19.29 2.77
N THR A 236 67.85 19.68 3.56
CA THR A 236 67.20 21.00 3.68
C THR A 236 66.19 21.51 2.64
N ALA A 237 64.93 21.48 3.07
CA ALA A 237 63.91 22.56 3.10
C ALA A 237 63.74 23.54 1.90
N ILE A 238 62.52 23.61 1.35
CA ILE A 238 61.58 24.77 1.35
C ILE A 238 60.50 24.63 0.24
N ASP A 239 59.27 24.93 0.66
CA ASP A 239 57.98 25.28 0.01
C ASP A 239 57.64 25.09 -1.48
N HIS A 240 56.42 24.57 -1.65
CA HIS A 240 55.33 24.87 -2.59
C HIS A 240 55.57 25.88 -3.74
N ASP A 241 55.37 25.42 -4.98
CA ASP A 241 54.26 25.85 -5.86
C ASP A 241 54.24 25.03 -7.17
N ILE A 242 53.11 24.37 -7.46
CA ILE A 242 52.90 23.59 -8.70
C ILE A 242 52.11 24.42 -9.72
N GLU A 243 52.70 24.44 -10.92
CA GLU A 243 52.33 25.16 -12.12
C GLU A 243 51.16 24.52 -12.90
N LYS A 244 50.54 25.35 -13.74
CA LYS A 244 49.37 25.12 -14.61
C LYS A 244 49.61 24.06 -15.70
N GLY A 245 48.62 23.21 -15.95
CA GLY A 245 48.54 22.34 -17.13
C GLY A 245 47.17 22.42 -17.83
N LYS A 246 47.17 22.87 -19.10
CA LYS A 246 46.03 23.01 -20.02
C LYS A 246 45.48 21.65 -20.48
N CYS A 247 44.15 21.52 -20.59
CA CYS A 247 43.49 20.46 -21.39
C CYS A 247 43.29 20.93 -22.84
N VAL A 248 43.75 20.11 -23.78
CA VAL A 248 43.54 20.26 -25.23
C VAL A 248 42.36 19.39 -25.64
N THR A 249 41.38 19.97 -26.31
CA THR A 249 40.27 19.27 -26.98
C THR A 249 40.76 18.70 -28.31
N ALA A 250 40.61 17.40 -28.53
CA ALA A 250 40.85 16.77 -29.82
C ALA A 250 39.51 16.45 -30.49
N SER A 251 39.32 17.07 -31.65
CA SER A 251 38.19 16.96 -32.55
C SER A 251 38.19 15.65 -33.35
N ASP A 252 37.00 15.21 -33.73
CA ASP A 252 36.76 14.24 -34.79
C ASP A 252 37.29 14.76 -36.14
N ASP A 253 37.96 13.88 -36.91
CA ASP A 253 37.53 13.45 -38.25
C ASP A 253 38.67 12.83 -39.09
N ASN A 254 38.30 11.77 -39.81
CA ASN A 254 38.94 11.16 -40.98
C ASN A 254 40.17 10.26 -40.79
N ILE A 255 40.03 8.98 -41.19
CA ILE A 255 40.66 8.42 -42.41
C ILE A 255 40.10 7.02 -42.71
N THR A 256 39.72 6.85 -43.97
CA THR A 256 39.22 5.65 -44.66
C THR A 256 40.31 4.65 -45.06
N ASN A 257 39.89 3.38 -45.21
CA ASN A 257 40.40 2.33 -46.10
C ASN A 257 41.75 1.64 -45.79
N ALA A 258 41.68 0.32 -45.50
CA ALA A 258 42.53 -0.69 -46.14
C ALA A 258 41.89 -2.10 -45.98
N LYS A 259 41.88 -2.83 -47.09
CA LYS A 259 41.39 -4.21 -47.25
C LYS A 259 42.52 -5.24 -47.13
N ASP A 260 42.10 -6.48 -46.88
CA ASP A 260 42.61 -7.76 -47.43
C ASP A 260 43.60 -8.65 -46.63
N ASN A 261 43.15 -9.93 -46.58
CA ASN A 261 43.89 -11.21 -46.70
C ASN A 261 44.04 -12.18 -45.50
N THR A 262 43.13 -13.16 -45.50
CA THR A 262 43.33 -14.64 -45.51
C THR A 262 44.38 -15.32 -44.61
N LEU A 263 43.95 -16.28 -43.76
CA LEU A 263 44.27 -17.72 -43.89
C LEU A 263 43.47 -18.59 -42.90
N ASN A 264 42.92 -19.72 -43.39
CA ASN A 264 42.33 -20.82 -42.60
C ASN A 264 43.44 -21.71 -42.01
N ASP A 265 43.30 -22.16 -40.76
CA ASP A 265 43.66 -23.54 -40.41
C ASP A 265 42.90 -24.07 -39.18
N LYS A 266 42.69 -25.39 -39.14
CA LYS A 266 41.66 -26.10 -38.35
C LYS A 266 42.17 -26.70 -37.03
N THR A 267 41.49 -26.38 -35.91
CA THR A 267 41.13 -27.20 -34.69
C THR A 267 42.18 -28.03 -33.89
N PRO A 268 41.90 -28.48 -32.64
CA PRO A 268 41.14 -27.88 -31.52
C PRO A 268 41.87 -28.00 -30.15
N LEU A 269 41.74 -27.05 -29.23
CA LEU A 269 41.83 -27.33 -27.78
C LEU A 269 41.25 -26.17 -26.94
N PHE A 270 40.29 -26.52 -26.07
CA PHE A 270 39.81 -25.82 -24.86
C PHE A 270 40.42 -24.44 -24.52
N GLN A 271 39.60 -23.39 -24.52
CA GLN A 271 39.26 -22.68 -23.28
C GLN A 271 38.04 -21.76 -23.48
N LYS A 272 37.19 -21.78 -22.46
CA LYS A 272 35.99 -20.99 -22.19
C LYS A 272 36.40 -19.56 -21.79
N GLU A 273 35.44 -18.61 -21.88
CA GLU A 273 35.42 -17.24 -21.31
C GLU A 273 35.67 -16.06 -22.28
N SER A 274 34.55 -15.44 -22.71
CA SER A 274 34.35 -13.99 -22.57
C SER A 274 32.85 -13.69 -22.50
N GLU A 275 32.18 -14.28 -21.50
CA GLU A 275 31.02 -13.58 -20.93
C GLU A 275 31.62 -12.39 -20.17
N ASN A 276 31.47 -11.19 -20.74
CA ASN A 276 31.67 -9.95 -20.00
C ASN A 276 30.69 -9.95 -18.84
N ASN A 277 31.18 -10.41 -17.68
CA ASN A 277 30.61 -10.17 -16.37
C ASN A 277 30.54 -8.65 -16.15
N SER A 278 29.45 -8.03 -16.59
CA SER A 278 28.94 -6.88 -15.86
C SER A 278 28.62 -7.38 -14.46
N LEU A 279 29.48 -7.02 -13.50
CA LEU A 279 29.28 -7.21 -12.07
C LEU A 279 27.85 -6.75 -11.72
N THR A 280 26.92 -7.70 -11.69
CA THR A 280 25.54 -7.43 -11.27
C THR A 280 25.62 -7.48 -9.76
N THR A 281 25.71 -6.33 -9.11
CA THR A 281 25.76 -6.29 -7.65
C THR A 281 24.46 -6.90 -7.11
N CYS A 282 24.45 -7.50 -5.90
CA CYS A 282 23.21 -7.98 -5.27
C CYS A 282 22.09 -6.91 -5.22
N SER A 283 22.43 -5.63 -5.34
CA SER A 283 21.50 -4.50 -5.49
C SER A 283 20.67 -4.56 -6.79
N ASP A 284 21.29 -4.99 -7.90
CA ASP A 284 20.71 -4.83 -9.23
C ASP A 284 19.75 -5.99 -9.58
N GLU A 285 20.00 -7.19 -9.06
CA GLU A 285 19.04 -8.30 -9.10
C GLU A 285 17.80 -8.05 -8.23
N GLU A 286 17.95 -7.44 -7.04
CA GLU A 286 16.82 -7.12 -6.15
C GLU A 286 15.96 -5.96 -6.71
N LYS A 287 16.57 -4.97 -7.38
CA LYS A 287 15.84 -3.83 -7.98
C LYS A 287 15.01 -4.21 -9.23
N ASN A 288 15.42 -5.23 -9.98
CA ASN A 288 14.79 -5.65 -11.23
C ASN A 288 13.93 -6.91 -11.11
N MET A 289 13.43 -7.20 -9.91
CA MET A 289 12.63 -8.39 -9.65
C MET A 289 11.22 -8.27 -10.23
N THR A 290 10.75 -9.31 -10.92
CA THR A 290 9.36 -9.41 -11.40
C THR A 290 8.42 -9.88 -10.29
N CYS A 291 7.12 -9.63 -10.43
CA CYS A 291 6.10 -10.08 -9.50
C CYS A 291 6.12 -11.61 -9.32
N PHE A 292 6.30 -12.37 -10.41
CA PHE A 292 6.37 -13.83 -10.34
C PHE A 292 7.61 -14.34 -9.59
N ARG A 293 8.77 -13.69 -9.77
CA ARG A 293 9.99 -14.03 -9.02
C ARG A 293 9.84 -13.67 -7.55
N MET A 294 9.19 -12.54 -7.23
CA MET A 294 8.89 -12.11 -5.86
C MET A 294 8.13 -13.18 -5.08
N VAL A 295 7.07 -13.78 -5.66
CA VAL A 295 6.23 -14.77 -4.97
C VAL A 295 7.02 -15.99 -4.48
N LYS A 296 8.11 -16.35 -5.16
CA LYS A 296 8.96 -17.48 -4.78
C LYS A 296 9.98 -17.15 -3.67
N THR A 297 10.11 -15.88 -3.28
CA THR A 297 11.11 -15.46 -2.31
C THR A 297 10.65 -15.67 -0.88
N PHE A 298 11.57 -16.10 -0.01
CA PHE A 298 11.30 -16.25 1.42
C PHE A 298 10.93 -14.91 2.09
N LYS A 299 11.58 -13.80 1.68
CA LYS A 299 11.28 -12.43 2.16
C LYS A 299 9.82 -12.05 1.87
N PHE A 300 9.30 -12.41 0.69
CA PHE A 300 7.91 -12.13 0.34
C PHE A 300 6.94 -12.89 1.23
N HIS A 301 7.17 -14.18 1.50
CA HIS A 301 6.29 -14.93 2.39
C HIS A 301 6.27 -14.39 3.82
N LEU A 302 7.41 -13.94 4.36
CA LEU A 302 7.44 -13.25 5.65
C LEU A 302 6.58 -11.98 5.65
N LEU A 303 6.71 -11.13 4.61
CA LEU A 303 5.90 -9.92 4.48
C LEU A 303 4.41 -10.25 4.28
N LEU A 304 4.12 -11.23 3.43
CA LEU A 304 2.78 -11.68 3.08
C LEU A 304 1.98 -12.06 4.33
N TRP A 305 2.54 -12.96 5.15
CA TRP A 305 1.86 -13.43 6.35
C TRP A 305 1.67 -12.33 7.40
N VAL A 306 2.64 -11.43 7.55
CA VAL A 306 2.49 -10.26 8.44
C VAL A 306 1.32 -9.39 8.00
N VAL A 307 1.27 -9.02 6.72
CA VAL A 307 0.24 -8.12 6.19
C VAL A 307 -1.14 -8.77 6.25
N ILE A 308 -1.28 -10.01 5.78
CA ILE A 308 -2.53 -10.76 5.79
C ILE A 308 -3.10 -10.90 7.21
N ILE A 309 -2.26 -11.27 8.17
CA ILE A 309 -2.73 -11.52 9.53
C ILE A 309 -3.20 -10.22 10.18
N ILE A 310 -2.39 -9.16 10.15
CA ILE A 310 -2.72 -7.92 10.87
C ILE A 310 -3.92 -7.24 10.23
N LYS A 311 -3.93 -7.09 8.91
CA LYS A 311 -5.06 -6.47 8.21
C LYS A 311 -6.32 -7.33 8.30
N GLY A 312 -6.21 -8.66 8.17
CA GLY A 312 -7.33 -9.58 8.31
C GLY A 312 -7.98 -9.52 9.70
N ILE A 313 -7.17 -9.53 10.76
CA ILE A 313 -7.64 -9.36 12.16
C ILE A 313 -8.31 -8.00 12.35
N GLY A 314 -7.64 -6.93 11.91
CA GLY A 314 -8.13 -5.56 12.08
C GLY A 314 -9.44 -5.32 11.34
N LEU A 315 -9.55 -5.76 10.09
CA LEU A 315 -10.75 -5.61 9.27
C LEU A 315 -11.91 -6.46 9.80
N THR A 316 -11.64 -7.67 10.27
CA THR A 316 -12.68 -8.51 10.88
C THR A 316 -13.21 -7.90 12.16
N SER A 317 -12.32 -7.37 12.99
CA SER A 317 -12.69 -6.77 14.28
C SER A 317 -13.41 -5.45 14.11
N SER A 318 -13.04 -4.63 13.12
CA SER A 318 -13.73 -3.37 12.81
C SER A 318 -15.11 -3.61 12.19
N ALA A 319 -15.24 -4.60 11.28
CA ALA A 319 -16.52 -4.96 10.67
C ALA A 319 -17.54 -5.50 11.69
N ASN A 320 -17.07 -6.16 12.75
CA ASN A 320 -17.94 -6.79 13.76
C ASN A 320 -17.97 -6.03 15.09
N ILE A 321 -17.46 -4.79 15.16
CA ILE A 321 -17.32 -4.05 16.42
C ILE A 321 -18.68 -3.82 17.11
N THR A 322 -19.73 -3.57 16.34
CA THR A 322 -21.10 -3.40 16.86
C THR A 322 -21.64 -4.69 17.45
N THR A 323 -21.39 -5.83 16.80
CA THR A 323 -21.77 -7.17 17.30
C THR A 323 -21.01 -7.52 18.59
N ILE A 324 -19.72 -7.18 18.65
CA ILE A 324 -18.89 -7.35 19.85
C ILE A 324 -19.42 -6.47 20.98
N ALA A 325 -19.69 -5.19 20.73
CA ALA A 325 -20.26 -4.27 21.72
C ALA A 325 -21.66 -4.72 22.18
N LYS A 326 -22.49 -5.22 21.26
CA LYS A 326 -23.80 -5.80 21.55
C LYS A 326 -23.72 -6.99 22.50
N SER A 327 -22.77 -7.91 22.26
CA SER A 327 -22.55 -9.05 23.15
C SER A 327 -22.13 -8.65 24.59
N ALA A 328 -21.64 -7.42 24.77
CA ALA A 328 -21.28 -6.82 26.04
C ALA A 328 -22.37 -5.89 26.63
N HIS A 329 -23.56 -5.81 26.02
CA HIS A 329 -24.62 -4.85 26.38
C HIS A 329 -24.22 -3.36 26.23
N LEU A 330 -23.30 -3.06 25.32
CA LEU A 330 -22.78 -1.72 25.03
C LEU A 330 -23.29 -1.18 23.69
N GLU A 331 -24.51 -1.56 23.29
CA GLU A 331 -25.10 -1.14 22.01
C GLU A 331 -25.23 0.38 21.88
N ALA A 332 -25.65 1.05 22.97
CA ALA A 332 -25.84 2.50 23.00
C ALA A 332 -24.56 3.30 22.78
N THR A 333 -23.38 2.73 23.08
CA THR A 333 -22.08 3.38 22.94
C THR A 333 -21.28 2.90 21.73
N SER A 334 -21.82 1.96 20.94
CA SER A 334 -21.16 1.39 19.76
C SER A 334 -20.86 2.44 18.67
N SER A 335 -21.67 3.48 18.57
CA SER A 335 -21.47 4.61 17.64
C SER A 335 -20.15 5.36 17.89
N ALA A 336 -19.73 5.48 19.16
CA ALA A 336 -18.45 6.10 19.50
C ALA A 336 -17.26 5.27 19.00
N LEU A 337 -17.36 3.93 19.08
CA LEU A 337 -16.31 3.03 18.56
C LEU A 337 -16.19 3.13 17.05
N ILE A 338 -17.32 3.21 16.34
CA ILE A 338 -17.36 3.37 14.87
C ILE A 338 -16.69 4.68 14.44
N LEU A 339 -16.78 5.75 15.24
CA LEU A 339 -16.14 7.03 14.95
C LEU A 339 -14.63 7.04 15.28
N ILE A 340 -14.22 6.40 16.38
CA ILE A 340 -12.82 6.39 16.83
C ILE A 340 -11.92 5.63 15.85
N ILE A 341 -12.39 4.52 15.28
CA ILE A 341 -11.63 3.67 14.36
C ILE A 341 -11.06 4.46 13.16
N PRO A 342 -11.86 5.14 12.31
CA PRO A 342 -11.35 5.86 11.15
C PRO A 342 -10.47 7.06 11.53
N ILE A 343 -10.74 7.73 12.66
CA ILE A 343 -9.90 8.82 13.16
C ILE A 343 -8.51 8.28 13.53
N ALA A 344 -8.46 7.22 14.34
CA ALA A 344 -7.22 6.61 14.78
C ALA A 344 -6.42 6.04 13.60
N ASP A 345 -7.08 5.37 12.63
CA ASP A 345 -6.44 4.84 11.43
C ASP A 345 -5.85 5.95 10.55
N THR A 346 -6.57 7.06 10.37
CA THR A 346 -6.09 8.22 9.59
C THR A 346 -4.84 8.85 10.22
N LEU A 347 -4.85 9.05 11.54
CA LEU A 347 -3.69 9.55 12.28
C LEU A 347 -2.52 8.59 12.20
N ALA A 348 -2.79 7.29 12.35
CA ALA A 348 -1.77 6.26 12.25
C ALA A 348 -1.12 6.23 10.87
N ARG A 349 -1.87 6.36 9.78
CA ARG A 349 -1.30 6.41 8.42
C ARG A 349 -0.41 7.65 8.23
N SER A 350 -0.85 8.80 8.74
CA SER A 350 -0.06 10.04 8.70
C SER A 350 1.27 9.88 9.44
N LEU A 351 1.21 9.37 10.68
CA LEU A 351 2.38 9.13 11.52
C LEU A 351 3.27 8.01 10.97
N GLY A 352 2.67 6.98 10.37
CA GLY A 352 3.35 5.82 9.81
C GLY A 352 4.26 6.19 8.66
N GLY A 353 3.99 7.27 7.93
CA GLY A 353 4.91 7.79 6.92
C GLY A 353 6.03 8.67 7.49
N ILE A 354 5.74 9.45 8.54
CA ILE A 354 6.65 10.47 9.06
C ILE A 354 7.65 9.90 10.09
N ILE A 355 7.16 9.09 11.02
CA ILE A 355 7.94 8.55 12.15
C ILE A 355 9.14 7.73 11.67
N PRO A 356 9.01 6.75 10.74
CA PRO A 356 10.14 5.94 10.32
C PRO A 356 11.22 6.77 9.64
N ASP A 357 10.84 7.76 8.81
CA ASP A 357 11.77 8.66 8.14
C ASP A 357 12.52 9.53 9.15
N PHE A 358 11.85 10.02 10.19
CA PHE A 358 12.46 10.79 11.26
C PHE A 358 13.37 9.92 12.14
N LEU A 359 12.92 8.73 12.52
CA LEU A 359 13.69 7.77 13.32
C LEU A 359 14.93 7.30 12.56
N LYS A 360 14.85 7.05 11.24
CA LYS A 360 15.99 6.66 10.41
C LYS A 360 17.09 7.73 10.37
N GLN A 361 16.72 9.01 10.44
CA GLN A 361 17.70 10.11 10.51
C GLN A 361 18.43 10.19 11.85
N ARG A 362 17.76 9.86 12.95
CA ARG A 362 18.35 9.92 14.30
C ARG A 362 19.03 8.62 14.73
N LEU A 363 18.45 7.49 14.34
CA LEU A 363 18.80 6.14 14.74
C LEU A 363 18.89 5.27 13.48
N PRO A 364 20.06 5.22 12.80
CA PRO A 364 20.20 4.53 11.52
C PRO A 364 19.97 3.01 11.60
N PHE A 365 19.90 2.45 12.81
CA PHE A 365 19.51 1.06 13.05
C PHE A 365 18.00 0.81 12.98
N ILE A 366 17.16 1.85 13.05
CA ILE A 366 15.71 1.72 12.91
C ILE A 366 15.38 1.60 11.43
N SER A 367 14.85 0.43 11.06
CA SER A 367 14.47 0.12 9.69
C SER A 367 12.95 0.11 9.51
N VAL A 368 12.49 0.16 8.27
CA VAL A 368 11.07 -0.06 7.91
C VAL A 368 10.52 -1.35 8.55
N SER A 369 11.35 -2.40 8.61
CA SER A 369 10.98 -3.68 9.26
C SER A 369 10.78 -3.56 10.77
N SER A 370 11.43 -2.61 11.44
CA SER A 370 11.23 -2.36 12.89
C SER A 370 9.83 -1.81 13.18
N VAL A 371 9.27 -1.02 12.25
CA VAL A 371 7.91 -0.47 12.36
C VAL A 371 6.86 -1.58 12.15
N LEU A 372 7.12 -2.52 11.25
CA LEU A 372 6.28 -3.72 11.09
C LEU A 372 6.22 -4.57 12.37
N VAL A 373 7.35 -4.72 13.07
CA VAL A 373 7.41 -5.44 14.37
C VAL A 373 6.57 -4.69 15.41
N PHE A 374 6.74 -3.37 15.53
CA PHE A 374 5.96 -2.56 16.45
C PHE A 374 4.45 -2.67 16.17
N ALA A 375 4.03 -2.55 14.92
CA ALA A 375 2.63 -2.68 14.54
C ALA A 375 2.07 -4.09 14.86
N SER A 376 2.83 -5.14 14.57
CA SER A 376 2.44 -6.53 14.89
C SER A 376 2.26 -6.74 16.39
N PHE A 377 3.22 -6.27 17.17
CA PHE A 377 3.19 -6.36 18.62
C PHE A 377 2.00 -5.60 19.21
N LEU A 378 1.74 -4.39 18.70
CA LEU A 378 0.60 -3.59 19.14
C LEU A 378 -0.74 -4.29 18.89
N MET A 379 -0.90 -4.96 17.74
CA MET A 379 -2.10 -5.77 17.45
C MET A 379 -2.23 -6.95 18.42
N MET A 380 -1.13 -7.63 18.73
CA MET A 380 -1.13 -8.73 19.70
C MET A 380 -1.60 -8.26 21.08
N VAL A 381 -1.05 -7.14 21.58
CA VAL A 381 -1.48 -6.57 22.87
C VAL A 381 -2.95 -6.15 22.84
N ALA A 382 -3.42 -5.56 21.73
CA ALA A 382 -4.83 -5.19 21.56
C ALA A 382 -5.75 -6.41 21.71
N GLN A 383 -5.44 -7.52 21.05
CA GLN A 383 -6.20 -8.77 21.17
C GLN A 383 -6.13 -9.36 22.58
N MET A 384 -4.96 -9.31 23.23
CA MET A 384 -4.80 -9.78 24.61
C MET A 384 -5.68 -9.01 25.60
N ILE A 385 -5.86 -7.70 25.43
CA ILE A 385 -6.76 -6.90 26.29
C ILE A 385 -8.20 -7.42 26.20
N LEU A 386 -8.68 -7.74 24.99
CA LEU A 386 -10.05 -8.23 24.81
C LEU A 386 -10.25 -9.68 25.28
N ILE A 387 -9.20 -10.49 25.43
CA ILE A 387 -9.34 -11.82 26.02
C ILE A 387 -9.83 -11.72 27.48
N PHE A 388 -9.37 -10.71 28.22
CA PHE A 388 -9.69 -10.55 29.64
C PHE A 388 -10.79 -9.53 29.92
N PHE A 389 -10.96 -8.52 29.06
CA PHE A 389 -11.81 -7.36 29.35
C PHE A 389 -12.80 -7.03 28.22
N ASN A 390 -13.31 -8.01 27.46
CA ASN A 390 -14.23 -7.76 26.34
C ASN A 390 -15.59 -7.15 26.72
N GLN A 391 -15.95 -7.11 28.01
CA GLN A 391 -17.16 -6.44 28.49
C GLN A 391 -16.93 -4.99 28.92
N SER A 392 -15.67 -4.53 28.98
CA SER A 392 -15.35 -3.16 29.36
C SER A 392 -15.37 -2.23 28.15
N PHE A 393 -16.14 -1.15 28.23
CA PHE A 393 -16.14 -0.11 27.20
C PHE A 393 -14.74 0.51 27.02
N VAL A 394 -14.01 0.74 28.11
CA VAL A 394 -12.65 1.29 28.05
C VAL A 394 -11.70 0.33 27.33
N ALA A 395 -11.82 -0.97 27.55
CA ALA A 395 -11.02 -1.97 26.86
C ALA A 395 -11.33 -2.00 25.35
N LEU A 396 -12.60 -1.87 24.96
CA LEU A 396 -13.00 -1.76 23.55
C LEU A 396 -12.47 -0.48 22.89
N VAL A 397 -12.44 0.65 23.61
CA VAL A 397 -11.84 1.89 23.11
C VAL A 397 -10.32 1.72 22.93
N CYS A 398 -9.61 1.21 23.94
CA CYS A 398 -8.18 0.93 23.86
C CYS A 398 -7.85 -0.01 22.69
N PHE A 399 -8.62 -1.10 22.57
CA PHE A 399 -8.50 -2.03 21.45
C PHE A 399 -8.69 -1.33 20.10
N SER A 400 -9.75 -0.53 19.96
CA SER A 400 -10.08 0.15 18.70
C SER A 400 -8.94 1.09 18.27
N ILE A 401 -8.37 1.84 19.21
CA ILE A 401 -7.23 2.73 18.95
C ILE A 401 -5.99 1.91 18.56
N MET A 402 -5.62 0.90 19.34
CA MET A 402 -4.41 0.11 19.11
C MET A 402 -4.47 -0.69 17.80
N SER A 403 -5.62 -1.31 17.51
CA SER A 403 -5.89 -2.03 16.28
C SER A 403 -5.82 -1.11 15.06
N SER A 404 -6.39 0.11 15.17
CA SER A 404 -6.33 1.13 14.10
C SER A 404 -4.91 1.66 13.90
N VAL A 405 -4.13 1.85 14.97
CA VAL A 405 -2.73 2.26 14.86
C VAL A 405 -1.89 1.20 14.17
N SER A 406 -2.09 -0.07 14.54
CA SER A 406 -1.40 -1.19 13.91
C SER A 406 -1.73 -1.30 12.41
N THR A 407 -3.02 -1.34 12.07
CA THR A 407 -3.47 -1.47 10.68
C THR A 407 -3.07 -0.27 9.81
N GLY A 408 -3.16 0.95 10.34
CA GLY A 408 -2.72 2.16 9.65
C GLY A 408 -1.22 2.18 9.35
N PHE A 409 -0.38 1.75 10.29
CA PHE A 409 1.06 1.57 10.05
C PHE A 409 1.32 0.49 9.00
N ILE A 410 0.67 -0.67 9.07
CA ILE A 410 0.82 -1.72 8.05
C ILE A 410 0.39 -1.22 6.67
N ALA A 411 -0.68 -0.45 6.57
CA ALA A 411 -1.16 0.11 5.30
C ALA A 411 -0.11 0.98 4.61
N VAL A 412 0.65 1.78 5.36
CA VAL A 412 1.73 2.64 4.83
C VAL A 412 3.02 1.87 4.60
N MET A 413 3.39 0.97 5.53
CA MET A 413 4.62 0.19 5.41
C MET A 413 4.58 -0.79 4.23
N THR A 414 3.41 -1.26 3.82
CA THR A 414 3.24 -2.26 2.76
C THR A 414 3.86 -1.82 1.43
N PRO A 415 3.42 -0.70 0.79
CA PRO A 415 4.03 -0.23 -0.45
C PRO A 415 5.52 0.13 -0.29
N ILE A 416 5.90 0.72 0.85
CA ILE A 416 7.30 1.11 1.12
C ILE A 416 8.20 -0.12 1.17
N THR A 417 7.78 -1.16 1.89
CA THR A 417 8.55 -2.41 2.03
C THR A 417 8.64 -3.16 0.71
N ILE A 418 7.58 -3.14 -0.10
CA ILE A 418 7.62 -3.72 -1.45
C ILE A 418 8.66 -3.01 -2.31
N SER A 419 8.63 -1.67 -2.36
CA SER A 419 9.59 -0.91 -3.15
C SER A 419 11.03 -1.12 -2.67
N GLU A 420 11.24 -1.22 -1.35
CA GLU A 420 12.58 -1.34 -0.77
C GLU A 420 13.18 -2.75 -0.94
N PHE A 421 12.38 -3.82 -0.85
CA PHE A 421 12.90 -5.20 -0.92
C PHE A 421 12.83 -5.84 -2.30
N PHE A 422 11.90 -5.40 -3.15
CA PHE A 422 11.67 -6.02 -4.45
C PHE A 422 11.83 -5.04 -5.62
N GLY A 423 12.14 -3.76 -5.34
CA GLY A 423 12.30 -2.74 -6.36
C GLY A 423 10.99 -2.28 -7.02
N MET A 424 11.13 -1.30 -7.92
CA MET A 424 9.99 -0.60 -8.55
C MET A 424 9.49 -1.25 -9.85
N LYS A 425 10.23 -2.22 -10.41
CA LYS A 425 9.76 -2.97 -11.57
C LYS A 425 8.48 -3.75 -11.23
N GLU A 426 7.43 -3.61 -12.04
CA GLU A 426 6.12 -4.23 -11.76
C GLU A 426 5.59 -3.93 -10.34
N PHE A 427 5.88 -2.72 -9.81
CA PHE A 427 5.51 -2.33 -8.45
C PHE A 427 4.02 -2.50 -8.18
N SER A 428 3.18 -2.10 -9.14
CA SER A 428 1.73 -2.11 -8.95
C SER A 428 1.17 -3.53 -8.97
N GLN A 429 1.72 -4.43 -9.78
CA GLN A 429 1.39 -5.86 -9.73
C GLN A 429 1.74 -6.47 -8.36
N LYS A 430 2.93 -6.16 -7.82
CA LYS A 430 3.36 -6.65 -6.51
C LYS A 430 2.44 -6.17 -5.39
N LEU A 431 2.13 -4.86 -5.38
CA LEU A 431 1.21 -4.26 -4.42
C LEU A 431 -0.20 -4.84 -4.57
N GLY A 432 -0.70 -4.91 -5.80
CA GLY A 432 -2.04 -5.41 -6.12
C GLY A 432 -2.23 -6.88 -5.74
N LEU A 433 -1.21 -7.72 -5.94
CA LEU A 433 -1.23 -9.13 -5.51
C LEU A 433 -1.37 -9.25 -3.99
N LEU A 434 -0.59 -8.46 -3.25
CA LEU A 434 -0.62 -8.49 -1.79
C LEU A 434 -1.96 -8.01 -1.22
N LEU A 435 -2.55 -6.97 -1.81
CA LEU A 435 -3.90 -6.51 -1.45
C LEU A 435 -4.95 -7.58 -1.77
N THR A 436 -4.89 -8.19 -2.95
CA THR A 436 -5.80 -9.29 -3.33
C THR A 436 -5.76 -10.44 -2.32
N LEU A 437 -4.56 -10.87 -1.91
CA LEU A 437 -4.40 -11.93 -0.91
C LEU A 437 -4.89 -11.50 0.48
N ASN A 438 -4.73 -10.22 0.83
CA ASN A 438 -5.29 -9.65 2.06
C ASN A 438 -6.83 -9.73 2.09
N GLY A 439 -7.52 -9.33 1.02
CA GLY A 439 -8.98 -9.44 0.96
C GLY A 439 -9.48 -10.87 1.11
N LEU A 440 -8.85 -11.82 0.40
CA LEU A 440 -9.17 -13.25 0.51
C LEU A 440 -9.03 -13.75 1.95
N ALA A 441 -7.96 -13.36 2.64
CA ALA A 441 -7.76 -13.76 4.02
C ALA A 441 -8.74 -13.08 4.98
N ALA A 442 -9.07 -11.80 4.77
CA ALA A 442 -10.07 -11.11 5.59
C ALA A 442 -11.44 -11.79 5.52
N PHE A 443 -11.85 -12.30 4.35
CA PHE A 443 -13.07 -13.11 4.23
C PHE A 443 -13.01 -14.40 5.06
N LEU A 444 -11.84 -15.07 5.09
CA LEU A 444 -11.65 -16.26 5.92
C LEU A 444 -11.75 -15.93 7.41
N PHE A 445 -11.11 -14.86 7.87
CA PHE A 445 -11.18 -14.43 9.27
C PHE A 445 -12.61 -14.03 9.67
N ALA A 446 -13.34 -13.31 8.82
CA ALA A 446 -14.73 -12.94 9.06
C ALA A 446 -15.65 -14.16 9.16
N LYS A 447 -15.47 -15.18 8.30
CA LYS A 447 -16.23 -16.43 8.39
C LYS A 447 -15.92 -17.20 9.67
N VAL A 448 -14.66 -17.27 10.08
CA VAL A 448 -14.27 -17.91 11.34
C VAL A 448 -14.89 -17.20 12.52
N PHE A 449 -14.88 -15.86 12.53
CA PHE A 449 -15.56 -15.07 13.58
C PHE A 449 -17.05 -15.41 13.66
N GLY A 450 -17.78 -15.37 12.53
CA GLY A 450 -19.21 -15.66 12.49
C GLY A 450 -19.54 -17.08 12.97
N TRP A 451 -18.79 -18.08 12.49
CA TRP A 451 -18.97 -19.47 12.91
C TRP A 451 -18.75 -19.67 14.42
N ILE A 452 -17.73 -19.03 15.00
CA ILE A 452 -17.51 -19.09 16.45
C ILE A 452 -18.66 -18.41 17.20
N TYR A 453 -19.08 -17.22 16.76
CA TYR A 453 -20.14 -16.46 17.42
C TYR A 453 -21.46 -17.25 17.44
N GLU A 454 -21.89 -17.77 16.30
CA GLU A 454 -23.12 -18.56 16.16
C GLU A 454 -23.10 -19.83 17.01
N ASN A 455 -21.98 -20.56 17.04
CA ASN A 455 -21.87 -21.77 17.87
C ASN A 455 -21.94 -21.54 19.37
N ASN A 456 -21.70 -20.30 19.83
CA ASN A 456 -21.85 -19.92 21.23
C ASN A 456 -23.21 -19.26 21.51
N SER A 457 -24.03 -18.98 20.47
CA SER A 457 -25.36 -18.41 20.64
C SER A 457 -26.38 -19.46 21.16
N PRO A 458 -27.37 -19.06 21.99
CA PRO A 458 -28.44 -19.97 22.42
C PRO A 458 -29.23 -20.52 21.22
N ARG A 459 -29.65 -21.79 21.29
CA ARG A 459 -30.44 -22.43 20.22
C ARG A 459 -31.69 -21.61 19.89
N GLY A 460 -31.78 -21.14 18.64
CA GLY A 460 -32.91 -20.35 18.15
C GLY A 460 -32.79 -18.84 18.31
N SER A 461 -31.72 -18.34 18.96
CA SER A 461 -31.39 -16.91 19.00
C SER A 461 -30.33 -16.58 17.94
N LYS A 462 -30.44 -15.42 17.30
CA LYS A 462 -29.38 -14.87 16.43
C LYS A 462 -28.31 -14.10 17.23
N ASP A 463 -28.62 -13.73 18.46
CA ASP A 463 -27.76 -12.92 19.31
C ASP A 463 -27.12 -13.77 20.41
N CYS A 464 -25.83 -13.53 20.65
CA CYS A 464 -25.04 -14.10 21.73
C CYS A 464 -24.63 -13.01 22.72
N PHE A 465 -24.81 -13.27 24.03
CA PHE A 465 -24.46 -12.35 25.11
C PHE A 465 -23.46 -12.97 26.08
N GLY A 466 -22.52 -12.15 26.57
CA GLY A 466 -21.50 -12.55 27.53
C GLY A 466 -20.12 -12.75 26.92
N GLU A 467 -19.12 -12.91 27.78
CA GLU A 467 -17.71 -12.96 27.38
C GLU A 467 -17.40 -14.10 26.39
N HIS A 468 -18.08 -15.23 26.55
CA HIS A 468 -17.80 -16.46 25.82
C HIS A 468 -18.10 -16.37 24.31
N CYS A 469 -18.96 -15.43 23.89
CA CYS A 469 -19.34 -15.22 22.50
C CYS A 469 -18.14 -14.87 21.61
N SER A 470 -17.24 -14.02 22.11
CA SER A 470 -16.13 -13.47 21.32
C SER A 470 -14.75 -13.87 21.87
N ARG A 471 -14.66 -14.37 23.12
CA ARG A 471 -13.37 -14.69 23.76
C ARG A 471 -12.53 -15.71 22.98
N LYS A 472 -13.16 -16.78 22.45
CA LYS A 472 -12.46 -17.77 21.62
C LYS A 472 -11.87 -17.15 20.36
N THR A 473 -12.59 -16.22 19.73
CA THR A 473 -12.12 -15.51 18.55
C THR A 473 -10.90 -14.65 18.87
N PHE A 474 -10.92 -13.89 19.99
CA PHE A 474 -9.78 -13.08 20.41
C PHE A 474 -8.55 -13.93 20.77
N ILE A 475 -8.73 -15.11 21.37
CA ILE A 475 -7.62 -16.06 21.61
C ILE A 475 -6.98 -16.50 20.28
N ILE A 476 -7.79 -16.92 19.31
CA ILE A 476 -7.29 -17.35 18.00
C ILE A 476 -6.57 -16.19 17.30
N MET A 477 -7.18 -15.00 17.28
CA MET A 477 -6.59 -13.80 16.68
C MET A 477 -5.30 -13.37 17.38
N ALA A 478 -5.20 -13.49 18.71
CA ALA A 478 -3.98 -13.20 19.46
C ALA A 478 -2.83 -14.16 19.09
N ILE A 479 -3.12 -15.45 18.90
CA ILE A 479 -2.13 -16.44 18.44
C ILE A 479 -1.61 -16.06 17.04
N PHE A 480 -2.50 -15.70 16.11
CA PHE A 480 -2.07 -15.23 14.79
C PHE A 480 -1.26 -13.93 14.88
N ALA A 481 -1.67 -12.97 15.71
CA ALA A 481 -0.91 -11.73 15.91
C ALA A 481 0.49 -11.97 16.50
N LEU A 482 0.64 -12.96 17.38
CA LEU A 482 1.94 -13.43 17.87
C LEU A 482 2.79 -14.00 16.71
N LEU A 483 2.21 -14.87 15.87
CA LEU A 483 2.90 -15.39 14.67
C LEU A 483 3.35 -14.26 13.74
N SER A 484 2.52 -13.24 13.52
CA SER A 484 2.88 -12.04 12.76
C SER A 484 4.07 -11.29 13.38
N THR A 485 4.11 -11.20 14.71
CA THR A 485 5.24 -10.58 15.43
C THR A 485 6.54 -11.38 15.25
N LEU A 486 6.44 -12.72 15.19
CA LEU A 486 7.59 -13.58 14.89
C LEU A 486 8.06 -13.45 13.43
N PHE A 487 7.14 -13.42 12.46
CA PHE A 487 7.48 -13.23 11.05
C PHE A 487 8.10 -11.86 10.77
N SER A 488 7.55 -10.79 11.34
CA SER A 488 8.13 -9.44 11.23
C SER A 488 9.50 -9.35 11.90
N SER A 489 9.70 -10.04 13.04
CA SER A 489 11.01 -10.13 13.69
C SER A 489 12.03 -10.91 12.86
N ALA A 490 11.61 -11.98 12.19
CA ALA A 490 12.44 -12.73 11.25
C ALA A 490 12.83 -11.85 10.04
N LEU A 491 11.89 -11.09 9.50
CA LEU A 491 12.13 -10.14 8.40
C LEU A 491 13.16 -9.08 8.82
N LEU A 492 13.02 -8.49 10.01
CA LEU A 492 13.99 -7.55 10.58
C LEU A 492 15.39 -8.19 10.72
N LYS A 493 15.47 -9.45 11.18
CA LYS A 493 16.75 -10.18 11.28
C LYS A 493 17.41 -10.39 9.92
N THR A 494 16.65 -10.72 8.88
CA THR A 494 17.21 -10.91 7.52
C THR A 494 17.87 -9.63 7.02
N ARG A 495 17.25 -8.47 7.29
CA ARG A 495 17.80 -7.16 6.96
C ARG A 495 19.04 -6.81 7.79
N TRP A 496 19.02 -7.08 9.08
CA TRP A 496 20.15 -6.75 9.97
C TRP A 496 21.42 -7.52 9.62
N LYS A 497 21.28 -8.77 9.18
CA LYS A 497 22.42 -9.57 8.66
C LYS A 497 23.06 -8.93 7.42
N CYS A 498 22.27 -8.39 6.50
CA CYS A 498 22.78 -7.66 5.34
C CYS A 498 23.53 -6.38 5.73
N TYR A 499 23.02 -5.63 6.73
CA TYR A 499 23.68 -4.40 7.19
C TYR A 499 25.03 -4.67 7.87
N LYS A 500 25.14 -5.78 8.63
CA LYS A 500 26.34 -6.09 9.42
C LYS A 500 27.46 -6.78 8.62
N ASN A 501 27.13 -7.46 7.52
CA ASN A 501 28.09 -8.20 6.69
C ASN A 501 28.03 -7.75 5.21
N PRO A 502 28.53 -6.55 4.86
CA PRO A 502 28.61 -6.11 3.46
C PRO A 502 29.54 -7.01 2.60
N LYS A 503 30.45 -7.78 3.23
CA LYS A 503 31.44 -8.64 2.56
C LYS A 503 30.89 -9.98 2.01
N LEU A 504 29.66 -10.36 2.34
CA LEU A 504 29.03 -11.58 1.78
C LEU A 504 28.38 -11.34 0.40
N ASN A 505 28.31 -10.09 -0.06
CA ASN A 505 27.82 -9.72 -1.39
C ASN A 505 28.95 -9.53 -2.43
N GLN A 506 30.19 -9.91 -2.08
CA GLN A 506 31.38 -9.81 -2.94
C GLN A 506 31.98 -11.19 -3.26
N ARG A 507 31.21 -12.28 -3.12
CA ARG A 507 31.67 -13.63 -3.46
C ARG A 507 30.72 -14.32 -4.40
#